data_AF-A0A2L2Z8E2-F1
#
_entry.id   AF-A0A2L2Z8E2-F1
#
_cell.length_a   1.000
_cell.length_b   1.000
_cell.length_c   1.000
_cell.angle_alpha   90.00
_cell.angle_beta   90.00
_cell.angle_gamma   90.00
#
_symmetry.space_group_name_H-M   'P 1'
#
loop_
_entity.id
_entity.type
_entity.pdbx_description
1 polymer ?
#
loop_
_entity_poly.entity_id
_entity_poly.type
_entity_poly.pdbx_seq_one_letter_code
_entity_poly.pdbx_strand_id
1 'polypeptide(L)'
;YWKGWSMLLIWKTCPMLRNLMEMCITNQFVFPPPTMALREKADDIRSRELQMSQMEKDQILIFETHLAAASTKVTITESNSLLLSKLISMDPHGPARKPPVVILDQLKGLNSKLK
;
A
#
# COMPACT_ATOMS: atom_id res chain seq x y z
N TYR A 1 -21.18 -17.48 13.51
CA TYR A 1 -21.47 -17.80 12.09
C TYR A 1 -21.34 -16.59 11.15
N TRP A 2 -22.01 -15.46 11.37
CA TRP A 2 -21.95 -14.29 10.44
C TRP A 2 -20.55 -13.65 10.30
N LYS A 3 -19.79 -13.51 11.40
CA LYS A 3 -18.43 -12.92 11.37
C LYS A 3 -17.45 -13.64 10.43
N GLY A 4 -17.55 -14.97 10.33
CA GLY A 4 -16.68 -15.76 9.45
C GLY A 4 -16.98 -15.52 7.97
N TRP A 5 -18.26 -15.36 7.62
CA TRP A 5 -18.68 -14.99 6.27
C TRP A 5 -18.23 -13.59 5.89
N SER A 6 -18.33 -12.61 6.80
CA SER A 6 -17.80 -11.27 6.58
C SER A 6 -16.29 -11.28 6.33
N MET A 7 -15.53 -12.06 7.11
CA MET A 7 -14.08 -12.19 6.92
C MET A 7 -13.73 -12.84 5.57
N LEU A 8 -14.46 -13.88 5.17
CA LEU A 8 -14.28 -14.54 3.86
C LEU A 8 -14.58 -13.59 2.69
N LEU A 9 -15.62 -12.76 2.84
CA LEU A 9 -15.97 -11.76 1.83
C LEU A 9 -14.84 -10.75 1.65
N ILE A 10 -14.36 -10.15 2.75
CA ILE A 10 -13.28 -9.16 2.71
C ILE A 10 -11.98 -9.79 2.18
N TRP A 11 -11.69 -11.06 2.52
CA TRP A 11 -10.54 -11.79 1.99
C TRP A 11 -10.57 -11.94 0.46
N LYS A 12 -11.78 -12.12 -0.12
CA LYS A 12 -11.97 -12.25 -1.56
C LYS A 12 -11.97 -10.92 -2.28
N THR A 13 -12.46 -9.87 -1.63
CA THR A 13 -12.69 -8.57 -2.25
C THR A 13 -11.60 -7.54 -2.02
N CYS A 14 -10.70 -7.76 -1.04
CA CYS A 14 -9.64 -6.84 -0.69
C CYS A 14 -8.23 -7.46 -0.84
N PRO A 15 -7.58 -7.29 -2.00
CA PRO A 15 -6.26 -7.87 -2.27
C PRO A 15 -5.16 -7.38 -1.32
N MET A 16 -5.19 -6.11 -0.92
CA MET A 16 -4.22 -5.56 0.05
C MET A 16 -4.28 -6.29 1.39
N LEU A 17 -5.50 -6.51 1.91
CA LEU A 17 -5.67 -7.20 3.18
C LEU A 17 -5.23 -8.66 3.10
N ARG A 18 -5.55 -9.33 1.98
CA ARG A 18 -5.08 -10.69 1.72
C ARG A 18 -3.56 -10.77 1.81
N ASN A 19 -2.84 -9.89 1.11
CA ASN A 19 -1.38 -9.88 1.13
C ASN A 19 -0.84 -9.69 2.54
N LEU A 20 -1.42 -8.76 3.31
CA LEU A 20 -1.00 -8.50 4.68
C LEU A 20 -1.16 -9.72 5.58
N MET A 21 -2.32 -10.40 5.49
CA MET A 21 -2.56 -11.61 6.25
C MET A 21 -1.62 -12.75 5.84
N GLU A 22 -1.36 -12.93 4.54
CA GLU A 22 -0.40 -13.94 4.07
C GLU A 22 1.01 -13.69 4.63
N MET A 23 1.47 -12.44 4.67
CA MET A 23 2.75 -12.09 5.32
C MET A 23 2.76 -12.45 6.81
N CYS A 24 1.67 -12.19 7.54
CA CYS A 24 1.55 -12.56 8.95
C CYS A 24 1.55 -14.08 9.16
N ILE A 25 0.79 -14.83 8.35
CA ILE A 25 0.67 -16.30 8.44
C ILE A 25 2.02 -16.97 8.12
N THR A 26 2.69 -16.51 7.05
CA THR A 26 3.97 -17.08 6.61
C THR A 26 5.18 -16.52 7.36
N ASN A 27 4.97 -15.52 8.22
CA ASN A 27 6.01 -14.75 8.90
C ASN A 27 7.06 -14.18 7.92
N GLN A 28 6.62 -13.76 6.74
CA GLN A 28 7.45 -13.17 5.68
C GLN A 28 6.90 -11.81 5.27
N PHE A 29 7.43 -10.75 5.87
CA PHE A 29 7.00 -9.36 5.66
C PHE A 29 7.63 -8.74 4.42
N VAL A 30 7.49 -9.41 3.28
CA VAL A 30 8.01 -8.97 1.97
C VAL A 30 6.86 -8.85 0.98
N PHE A 31 6.82 -7.76 0.24
CA PHE A 31 5.83 -7.52 -0.82
C PHE A 31 6.44 -7.74 -2.21
N PRO A 32 5.76 -8.47 -3.13
CA PRO A 32 4.58 -9.31 -2.87
C PRO A 32 4.93 -10.57 -2.03
N PRO A 33 3.97 -11.14 -1.28
CA PRO A 33 4.22 -12.36 -0.49
C PRO A 33 4.72 -13.52 -1.36
N PRO A 34 5.61 -14.40 -0.87
CA PRO A 34 6.19 -15.51 -1.64
C PRO A 34 5.15 -16.46 -2.23
N THR A 35 4.05 -16.69 -1.50
CA THR A 35 2.88 -17.48 -1.91
C THR A 35 2.17 -16.90 -3.14
N MET A 36 2.20 -15.58 -3.32
CA MET A 36 1.72 -14.90 -4.53
C MET A 36 2.81 -14.78 -5.60
N ALA A 37 4.07 -14.68 -5.18
CA ALA A 37 5.24 -14.55 -6.05
C ALA A 37 5.58 -15.85 -6.81
N LEU A 38 5.09 -17.02 -6.36
CA LEU A 38 5.35 -18.34 -6.95
C LEU A 38 4.84 -18.50 -8.41
N ARG A 39 4.14 -17.51 -8.97
CA ARG A 39 3.48 -17.58 -10.29
C ARG A 39 4.09 -16.66 -11.36
N GLU A 40 5.41 -16.45 -11.39
CA GLU A 40 6.11 -15.59 -12.38
C GLU A 40 5.64 -14.11 -12.44
N LYS A 41 4.66 -13.74 -11.61
CA LYS A 41 3.99 -12.43 -11.59
C LYS A 41 4.56 -11.51 -10.51
N ALA A 42 5.61 -11.92 -9.79
CA ALA A 42 6.16 -11.13 -8.70
C ALA A 42 6.72 -9.78 -9.21
N ASP A 43 7.46 -9.84 -10.32
CA ASP A 43 8.03 -8.66 -10.96
C ASP A 43 6.95 -7.82 -11.63
N ASP A 44 5.93 -8.45 -12.25
CA ASP A 44 4.76 -7.74 -12.78
C ASP A 44 4.00 -6.96 -11.70
N ILE A 45 3.78 -7.59 -10.53
CA ILE A 45 3.12 -6.95 -9.39
C ILE A 45 3.96 -5.76 -8.89
N ARG A 46 5.28 -5.95 -8.79
CA ARG A 46 6.20 -4.88 -8.35
C ARG A 46 6.24 -3.73 -9.36
N SER A 47 6.32 -4.03 -10.64
CA SER A 47 6.34 -3.05 -11.73
C SER A 47 5.04 -2.25 -11.77
N ARG A 48 3.90 -2.94 -11.69
CA ARG A 48 2.59 -2.30 -11.62
C ARG A 48 2.46 -1.38 -10.40
N GLU A 49 2.89 -1.83 -9.22
CA GLU A 49 2.87 -0.99 -8.02
C GLU A 49 3.78 0.23 -8.13
N LEU A 50 4.96 0.08 -8.74
CA LEU A 50 5.87 1.19 -8.97
C LEU A 50 5.25 2.24 -9.92
N GLN A 51 4.64 1.79 -11.02
CA GLN A 51 3.96 2.67 -11.96
C GLN A 51 2.79 3.42 -11.30
N MET A 52 1.94 2.70 -10.57
CA MET A 52 0.81 3.31 -9.86
C MET A 52 1.29 4.31 -8.81
N SER A 53 2.31 3.96 -8.03
CA SER A 53 2.89 4.87 -7.04
C SER A 53 3.44 6.13 -7.69
N GLN A 54 4.10 6.03 -8.85
CA GLN A 54 4.62 7.21 -9.54
C GLN A 54 3.49 8.10 -10.07
N MET A 55 2.48 7.50 -10.71
CA MET A 55 1.30 8.25 -11.19
C MET A 55 0.58 8.98 -10.06
N GLU A 56 0.43 8.32 -8.91
CA GLU A 56 -0.22 8.93 -7.74
C GLU A 56 0.62 10.06 -7.15
N LYS A 57 1.94 9.93 -7.11
CA LYS A 57 2.81 11.03 -6.68
C LYS A 57 2.60 12.26 -7.55
N ASP A 58 2.58 12.08 -8.87
CA ASP A 58 2.38 13.18 -9.81
C ASP A 58 0.99 13.84 -9.59
N GLN A 59 -0.05 13.03 -9.39
CA GLN A 59 -1.40 13.52 -9.08
C GLN A 59 -1.46 14.30 -7.76
N ILE A 60 -0.78 13.81 -6.72
CA ILE A 60 -0.71 14.47 -5.41
C ILE A 60 0.03 15.81 -5.54
N LEU A 61 1.14 15.85 -6.27
CA LEU A 61 1.90 17.08 -6.50
C LEU A 61 1.09 18.12 -7.27
N ILE A 62 0.36 17.70 -8.31
CA ILE A 62 -0.54 18.58 -9.06
C ILE A 62 -1.62 19.12 -8.12
N PHE A 63 -2.28 18.24 -7.37
CA PHE A 63 -3.32 18.63 -6.41
C PHE A 63 -2.78 19.63 -5.36
N GLU A 64 -1.62 19.35 -4.78
CA GLU A 64 -0.99 20.24 -3.80
C GLU A 64 -0.56 21.56 -4.42
N THR A 65 -0.05 21.56 -5.65
CA THR A 65 0.27 22.78 -6.39
C THR A 65 -0.98 23.64 -6.60
N HIS A 66 -2.11 23.04 -6.95
CA HIS A 66 -3.38 23.76 -7.07
C HIS A 66 -3.84 24.35 -5.74
N LEU A 67 -3.73 23.60 -4.63
CA LEU A 67 -4.05 24.10 -3.29
C LEU A 67 -3.12 25.25 -2.87
N ALA A 68 -1.82 25.09 -3.10
CA ALA A 68 -0.81 26.09 -2.77
C ALA A 68 -0.96 27.34 -3.64
N ALA A 69 -1.27 27.23 -4.94
CA ALA A 69 -1.43 28.37 -5.83
C ALA A 69 -2.50 29.39 -5.36
N ALA A 70 -3.50 28.96 -4.59
CA ALA A 70 -4.49 29.84 -3.98
C ALA A 70 -3.96 30.64 -2.77
N SER A 71 -2.86 30.19 -2.14
CA SER A 71 -2.34 30.74 -0.88
C SER A 71 -0.90 31.27 -0.96
N THR A 72 -0.02 30.59 -1.70
CA THR A 72 1.43 30.83 -1.78
C THR A 72 1.90 30.56 -3.21
N LYS A 73 2.57 31.52 -3.86
CA LYS A 73 3.12 31.37 -5.23
C LYS A 73 4.37 30.47 -5.30
N VAL A 74 4.45 29.47 -4.43
CA VAL A 74 5.60 28.56 -4.30
C VAL A 74 5.38 27.35 -5.21
N THR A 75 6.40 26.97 -5.97
CA THR A 75 6.40 25.74 -6.77
C THR A 75 6.54 24.53 -5.84
N ILE A 76 5.57 23.62 -5.88
CA ILE A 76 5.60 22.38 -5.11
C ILE A 76 6.43 21.34 -5.86
N THR A 77 7.34 20.69 -5.14
CA THR A 77 8.24 19.63 -5.60
C THR A 77 8.13 18.44 -4.65
N GLU A 78 8.71 17.29 -5.01
CA GLU A 78 8.70 16.12 -4.11
C GLU A 78 9.32 16.41 -2.74
N SER A 79 10.33 17.29 -2.68
CA SER A 79 11.06 17.59 -1.45
C SER A 79 10.34 18.52 -0.48
N ASN A 80 9.39 19.33 -0.96
CA ASN A 80 8.64 20.28 -0.14
C ASN A 80 7.15 19.91 0.05
N SER A 81 6.69 18.84 -0.62
CA SER A 81 5.32 18.36 -0.51
C SER A 81 4.97 17.90 0.91
N LEU A 82 3.86 18.40 1.42
CA LEU A 82 3.28 18.01 2.70
C LEU A 82 2.33 16.81 2.57
N LEU A 83 1.85 16.54 1.36
CA LEU A 83 0.83 15.52 1.08
C LEU A 83 1.40 14.19 0.62
N LEU A 84 2.58 14.16 -0.03
CA LEU A 84 3.18 12.93 -0.56
C LEU A 84 3.40 11.84 0.50
N SER A 85 3.71 12.21 1.74
CA SER A 85 3.89 11.26 2.85
C SER A 85 2.59 10.85 3.54
N LYS A 86 1.47 11.52 3.22
CA LYS A 86 0.18 11.38 3.92
C LYS A 86 -0.90 10.73 3.07
N LEU A 87 -0.79 10.85 1.76
CA LEU A 87 -1.83 10.41 0.83
C LEU A 87 -1.35 9.22 -0.01
N ILE A 88 -2.28 8.32 -0.25
CA ILE A 88 -2.18 7.20 -1.19
C ILE A 88 -3.59 6.93 -1.71
N SER A 89 -3.75 6.57 -2.98
CA SER A 89 -5.08 6.17 -3.45
C SER A 89 -5.46 4.83 -2.84
N MET A 90 -6.55 4.83 -2.07
CA MET A 90 -7.08 3.64 -1.45
C MET A 90 -8.26 3.12 -2.26
N ASP A 91 -8.00 2.18 -3.16
CA ASP A 91 -9.05 1.38 -3.80
C ASP A 91 -9.11 0.00 -3.12
N PRO A 92 -10.15 -0.28 -2.30
CA PRO A 92 -10.27 -1.55 -1.57
C PRO A 92 -10.41 -2.76 -2.50
N HIS A 93 -10.91 -2.58 -3.73
CA HIS A 93 -11.07 -3.64 -4.73
C HIS A 93 -9.98 -3.62 -5.81
N GLY A 94 -9.12 -2.61 -5.78
CA GLY A 94 -8.01 -2.42 -6.69
C GLY A 94 -6.86 -3.39 -6.46
N PRO A 95 -5.78 -3.26 -7.24
CA PRO A 95 -4.58 -4.07 -7.06
C PRO A 95 -4.00 -3.91 -5.66
N ALA A 96 -3.38 -4.98 -5.15
CA ALA A 96 -2.75 -4.94 -3.84
C ALA A 96 -1.63 -3.90 -3.81
N ARG A 97 -1.71 -2.99 -2.84
CA ARG A 97 -0.70 -1.95 -2.60
C ARG A 97 0.39 -2.46 -1.69
N LYS A 98 1.60 -1.91 -1.84
CA LYS A 98 2.69 -2.21 -0.92
C LYS A 98 2.43 -1.49 0.42
N PRO A 99 2.32 -2.22 1.55
CA PRO A 99 2.16 -1.59 2.85
C PRO A 99 3.36 -0.69 3.18
N PRO A 100 3.17 0.42 3.92
CA PRO A 100 4.28 1.25 4.38
C PRO A 100 5.27 0.45 5.21
N VAL A 101 6.57 0.73 5.04
CA VAL A 101 7.66 -0.01 5.71
C VAL A 101 7.51 0.02 7.23
N VAL A 102 7.12 1.18 7.78
CA VAL A 102 6.88 1.36 9.22
C VAL A 102 5.85 0.35 9.75
N ILE A 103 4.79 0.08 8.98
CA ILE A 103 3.75 -0.88 9.37
C ILE A 103 4.31 -2.30 9.30
N LEU A 104 5.11 -2.63 8.29
CA LEU A 104 5.76 -3.94 8.20
C LEU A 104 6.72 -4.20 9.37
N ASP A 105 7.50 -3.20 9.77
CA ASP A 105 8.41 -3.30 10.90
C ASP A 105 7.66 -3.46 12.22
N GLN A 106 6.58 -2.71 12.41
CA GLN A 106 5.70 -2.86 13.57
C GLN A 106 5.10 -4.27 13.65
N LEU A 107 4.59 -4.80 12.53
CA LEU A 107 4.03 -6.14 12.47
C LEU A 107 5.07 -7.21 12.76
N LYS A 108 6.29 -7.06 12.23
CA LYS A 108 7.42 -7.96 12.53
C LYS A 108 7.77 -7.95 14.02
N GLY A 109 7.78 -6.76 14.63
CA GLY A 109 7.97 -6.59 16.07
C GLY A 109 6.88 -7.25 16.91
N LEU A 110 5.61 -7.07 16.53
CA LEU A 110 4.47 -7.72 17.20
C LEU A 110 4.53 -9.24 17.08
N ASN A 111 4.81 -9.76 15.88
CA ASN A 111 4.88 -11.21 15.66
C ASN A 111 6.02 -11.86 16.44
N SER A 112 7.13 -11.15 16.64
CA SER A 112 8.25 -11.63 17.46
C SER A 112 7.92 -11.71 18.95
N LYS A 113 6.99 -10.87 19.45
CA LYS A 113 6.54 -10.87 20.85
C LYS A 113 5.47 -11.94 21.16
N LEU A 114 4.84 -12.48 20.12
CA LEU A 114 3.78 -13.49 20.22
C LEU A 114 4.31 -14.93 20.09
N LYS A 115 5.59 -15.08 19.73
CA LYS A 115 6.32 -16.35 19.81
C LYS A 115 6.83 -16.56 21.22
#